data_AF-A0A5K1DG06-F1
#
_entry.id   AF-A0A5K1DG06-F1
#
_cell.length_a   1.000
_cell.length_b   1.000
_cell.length_c   1.000
_cell.angle_alpha   90.00
_cell.angle_beta   90.00
_cell.angle_gamma   90.00
#
_symmetry.space_group_name_H-M   'P 1'
#
loop_
_entity.id
_entity.type
_entity.pdbx_description
1 polymer ?
#
loop_
_entity_poly.entity_id
_entity_poly.type
_entity_poly.pdbx_seq_one_letter_code
_entity_poly.pdbx_strand_id
1 'polypeptide(L)' 'CDMIDMVVEMDRILRPGGWALIKDSVPNMKKLKAIMLSLHWKISFQNSEFLVGRKSDWRPTSVELN' A
#
# COMPACT_ATOMS: atom_id res chain seq x y z
N CYS A 1 1.43 -0.29 16.87
CA CYS A 1 0.75 0.17 15.65
C CYS A 1 0.79 -0.99 14.66
N ASP A 2 -0.36 -1.45 14.18
CA ASP A 2 -0.42 -2.54 13.22
C ASP A 2 0.09 -2.04 11.86
N MET A 3 0.68 -2.92 11.06
CA MET A 3 1.09 -2.62 9.68
C MET A 3 -0.11 -2.21 8.83
N ILE A 4 -1.29 -2.77 9.12
CA ILE A 4 -2.54 -2.39 8.44
C ILE A 4 -2.84 -0.91 8.69
N ASP A 5 -2.81 -0.46 9.95
CA ASP A 5 -3.07 0.94 10.31
C ASP A 5 -2.12 1.89 9.57
N MET A 6 -0.84 1.53 9.51
CA MET A 6 0.18 2.31 8.81
C MET A 6 -0.17 2.48 7.32
N VAL A 7 -0.49 1.38 6.62
CA VAL A 7 -0.79 1.45 5.18
C VAL A 7 -2.09 2.20 4.91
N VAL A 8 -3.10 2.07 5.80
CA VAL A 8 -4.34 2.85 5.69
C VAL A 8 -4.07 4.35 5.80
N GLU A 9 -3.23 4.78 6.74
CA GLU A 9 -2.84 6.19 6.85
C GLU A 9 -2.02 6.65 5.62
N MET A 10 -1.15 5.80 5.08
CA MET A 10 -0.46 6.09 3.82
C MET A 10 -1.43 6.25 2.65
N ASP A 11 -2.46 5.39 2.54
CA ASP A 11 -3.50 5.46 1.51
C ASP A 11 -4.32 6.75 1.58
N ARG A 12 -4.61 7.21 2.81
CA ARG A 12 -5.33 8.45 3.08
C ARG A 12 -4.50 9.69 2.73
N ILE A 13 -3.19 9.67 3.00
CA ILE A 13 -2.28 10.81 2.78
C ILE A 13 -1.86 10.94 1.31
N LEU A 14 -1.54 9.83 0.64
CA LEU A 14 -1.03 9.85 -0.73
C LEU A 14 -2.17 10.07 -1.74
N ARG A 15 -2.05 11.15 -2.52
CA ARG A 15 -2.94 11.39 -3.67
C ARG A 15 -2.69 10.36 -4.79
N PRO A 16 -3.70 10.08 -5.63
CA PRO A 16 -3.52 9.21 -6.79
C PRO A 16 -2.35 9.68 -7.67
N GLY A 17 -1.59 8.71 -8.19
CA GLY A 17 -0.37 8.95 -8.93
C GLY A 17 0.89 9.15 -8.07
N GLY A 18 0.74 9.39 -6.76
CA GLY A 18 1.85 9.49 -5.81
C GLY A 18 2.61 8.17 -5.61
N TRP A 19 3.85 8.27 -5.14
CA TRP A 19 4.77 7.14 -4.97
C TRP A 19 5.20 6.99 -3.52
N ALA A 20 5.39 5.74 -3.09
CA ALA A 20 6.04 5.38 -1.84
C ALA A 20 7.22 4.44 -2.11
N LEU A 21 8.38 4.78 -1.55
CA LEU A 21 9.56 3.93 -1.47
C LEU A 21 9.76 3.54 -0.01
N ILE A 22 9.74 2.24 0.28
CA ILE A 22 9.75 1.72 1.64
C ILE A 22 10.90 0.73 1.76
N LYS A 23 11.70 0.88 2.81
CA LYS A 23 12.79 -0.04 3.15
C LYS A 23 12.48 -0.74 4.47
N ASP A 24 12.44 -2.06 4.48
CA ASP A 24 12.21 -2.87 5.68
C ASP A 24 12.77 -4.30 5.48
N SER A 25 12.69 -5.14 6.51
CA SER A 25 13.00 -6.56 6.46
C SER A 25 12.15 -7.32 5.44
N VAL A 26 12.72 -8.37 4.83
CA VAL A 26 12.04 -9.21 3.83
C VAL A 26 10.66 -9.72 4.30
N PRO A 27 10.47 -10.21 5.55
CA PRO A 27 9.16 -10.65 6.02
C PRO A 27 8.13 -9.53 6.08
N ASN A 28 8.53 -8.33 6.52
CA ASN A 28 7.65 -7.16 6.55
C ASN A 28 7.28 -6.72 5.13
N MET A 29 8.22 -6.78 4.19
CA MET A 29 7.96 -6.44 2.78
C MET A 29 6.93 -7.35 2.13
N LYS A 30 6.92 -8.65 2.45
CA LYS A 30 5.89 -9.57 1.97
C LYS A 30 4.49 -9.21 2.49
N LYS A 31 4.37 -8.88 3.78
CA LYS A 31 3.11 -8.44 4.39
C LYS A 31 2.63 -7.11 3.79
N LEU A 32 3.53 -6.14 3.69
CA LEU A 32 3.24 -4.82 3.14
C LEU A 32 2.74 -4.89 1.70
N LYS A 33 3.40 -5.71 0.87
CA LYS A 33 2.99 -5.96 -0.51
C LYS A 33 1.55 -6.49 -0.59
N ALA A 34 1.20 -7.46 0.25
CA ALA A 34 -0.15 -8.03 0.25
C ALA A 34 -1.22 -6.97 0.59
N ILE A 35 -0.97 -6.12 1.59
CA ILE A 35 -1.89 -5.04 1.99
C ILE A 35 -1.97 -3.96 0.90
N MET A 36 -0.84 -3.52 0.35
CA MET A 36 -0.85 -2.49 -0.70
C MET A 36 -1.55 -2.98 -1.98
N LEU A 37 -1.43 -4.27 -2.32
CA LEU A 37 -2.16 -4.86 -3.44
C LEU A 37 -3.67 -4.93 -3.17
N SER A 38 -4.12 -5.23 -1.94
CA SER A 38 -5.55 -5.22 -1.61
C SER A 38 -6.16 -3.82 -1.68
N LEU A 39 -5.36 -2.78 -1.46
CA LEU A 39 -5.73 -1.37 -1.68
C LEU A 39 -5.48 -0.91 -3.12
N HIS A 40 -5.26 -1.84 -4.05
CA HIS A 40 -5.08 -1.59 -5.47
C HIS A 40 -3.90 -0.67 -5.83
N TRP A 41 -2.84 -0.64 -5.01
CA TRP A 41 -1.61 0.04 -5.39
C TRP A 41 -0.88 -0.74 -6.47
N LYS A 42 -0.21 -0.04 -7.37
CA LYS A 42 0.65 -0.66 -8.39
C LYS A 42 2.06 -0.84 -7.81
N ILE A 43 2.51 -2.08 -7.69
CA ILE A 43 3.87 -2.39 -7.20
C ILE A 43 4.81 -2.47 -8.40
N SER A 44 5.80 -1.57 -8.46
CA SER A 44 6.68 -1.41 -9.63
C SER A 44 8.03 -2.11 -9.48
N PHE A 45 8.52 -2.23 -8.24
CA PHE A 45 9.81 -2.84 -7.95
C PHE A 45 9.81 -3.47 -6.55
N GLN A 46 10.40 -4.66 -6.46
CA GLN A 46 10.68 -5.35 -5.21
C GLN A 46 12.05 -6.03 -5.31
N ASN A 47 13.04 -5.55 -4.55
CA ASN A 47 14.21 -6.36 -4.21
C ASN A 47 14.04 -6.86 -2.75
N SER A 48 15.06 -7.46 -2.14
CA SER A 48 14.90 -8.07 -0.81
C SER A 48 14.46 -7.07 0.28
N GLU A 49 14.92 -5.83 0.24
CA GLU A 49 14.69 -4.84 1.31
C GLU A 49 13.84 -3.64 0.90
N PHE A 50 13.61 -3.43 -0.40
CA PHE A 50 12.89 -2.26 -0.90
C PHE A 50 11.61 -2.65 -1.63
N LEU A 51 10.56 -1.87 -1.39
CA LEU A 51 9.28 -1.93 -2.10
C LEU A 51 8.93 -0.54 -2.65
N VAL A 52 8.57 -0.50 -3.93
CA VAL A 52 8.08 0.71 -4.59
C VAL A 52 6.63 0.52 -5.01
N GLY A 53 5.75 1.32 -4.43
CA GLY A 53 4.31 1.34 -4.73
C GLY A 53 3.87 2.69 -5.29
N ARG A 54 2.99 2.66 -6.30
CA ARG A 54 2.30 3.82 -6.84
C ARG A 54 0.82 3.77 -6.47
N LYS A 55 0.33 4.83 -5.85
CA LYS A 55 -1.09 4.96 -5.47
C LYS A 55 -1.93 5.07 -6.74
N SER A 56 -2.95 4.21 -6.84
CA SER A 56 -3.92 4.24 -7.93
C SER A 56 -5.06 5.21 -7.63
N ASP A 57 -5.92 5.38 -8.62
CA ASP A 57 -7.16 6.16 -8.51
C ASP A 57 -8.25 5.40 -7.72
N TRP A 58 -7.99 4.15 -7.32
CA TRP A 58 -8.96 3.35 -6.58
C TRP A 58 -9.33 4.00 -5.25
N ARG A 59 -10.62 3.98 -4.96
CA ARG A 59 -11.23 4.33 -3.69
C ARG A 59 -12.26 3.25 -3.35
N PRO A 60 -12.42 2.88 -2.08
CA PRO A 60 -13.53 2.03 -1.69
C PRO A 60 -14.82 2.75 -2.07
N THR A 61 -15.57 2.18 -3.00
CA THR A 61 -16.96 2.58 -3.21
C THR A 61 -17.70 2.30 -1.91
N SER A 62 -18.47 3.28 -1.42
CA SER A 62 -19.30 3.12 -0.24
C SER A 62 -19.98 1.76 -0.29
N VAL A 63 -19.70 0.91 0.70
CA VAL A 63 -20.45 -0.32 0.90
C VAL A 63 -21.90 0.14 1.06
N GLU A 64 -22.78 -0.27 0.14
CA GLU A 64 -24.21 -0.14 0.37
C GLU A 64 -24.49 -0.91 1.66
N LEU A 65 -24.75 -0.16 2.73
CA LEU A 65 -25.22 -0.70 3.99
C LEU A 65 -26.62 -1.23 3.72
N ASN A 66 -26.70 -2.52 3.37
CA ASN A 66 -27.93 -3.30 3.40
C ASN A 66 -28.20 -3.79 4.82
#